data_AF-A0A3P7MW08-F1
#
_entry.id   AF-A0A3P7MW08-F1
#
_cell.length_a   1.000
_cell.length_b   1.000
_cell.length_c   1.000
_cell.angle_alpha   90.00
_cell.angle_beta   90.00
_cell.angle_gamma   90.00
#
_symmetry.space_group_name_H-M   'P 1'
#
loop_
_entity.id
_entity.type
_entity.pdbx_description
1 polymer ?
#
loop_
_entity_poly.entity_id
_entity_poly.type
_entity_poly.pdbx_seq_one_letter_code
_entity_poly.pdbx_strand_id
1 'polypeptide(L)'
;MGSINCTDYEIYSLEFGPGALEAALKVEAFTTILGGTKGGDKEKRLSSQFIGRFFKRFKNLEEESFNCLLDLCDDPDVAIRKQAVQDLQSICKQEPAFTSRVADVLVQMLATDDHSKNVTAGAFLKYTLEKVIPYFEPISSELDRRGILRVLTEFSMHPGDAFLSCSETEGVQLLCPLHSLLLSSLPTVPEDPLLALSSTVEPNAGSGECQSTKSLIPEQVSNLNILEIECLLFSIVNLSKLLPSFLDFTDPSSGDSASIPEAASRVRNLRPKLQYLARLIQLHRRNILSSTEELLKLEEIAQESVAEEAKQVTQ
;
A
#
# COMPACT_ATOMS: atom_id res chain seq x y z
N MET A 1 -15.90 34.43 19.92
CA MET A 1 -15.70 33.43 18.86
C MET A 1 -16.94 33.48 17.98
N GLY A 2 -16.81 34.02 16.77
CA GLY A 2 -17.93 34.11 15.83
C GLY A 2 -18.26 32.73 15.28
N SER A 3 -19.53 32.34 15.32
CA SER A 3 -20.03 31.13 14.66
C SER A 3 -19.74 31.20 13.17
N ILE A 4 -19.13 30.15 12.61
CA ILE A 4 -18.87 30.06 11.18
C ILE A 4 -20.20 29.76 10.48
N ASN A 5 -20.88 30.82 10.07
CA ASN A 5 -21.91 30.76 9.05
C ASN A 5 -21.25 31.19 7.74
N CYS A 6 -20.53 30.27 7.07
CA CYS A 6 -20.15 30.50 5.69
C CYS A 6 -21.42 30.55 4.86
N THR A 7 -21.87 31.76 4.53
CA THR A 7 -23.02 31.97 3.66
C THR A 7 -22.67 31.51 2.25
N ASP A 8 -23.67 31.12 1.44
CA ASP A 8 -23.48 30.72 0.04
C ASP A 8 -22.68 31.75 -0.77
N TYR A 9 -22.66 33.02 -0.33
CA TYR A 9 -21.90 34.11 -0.93
C TYR A 9 -20.38 33.95 -0.79
N GLU A 10 -19.87 33.53 0.37
CA GLU A 10 -18.43 33.29 0.58
C GLU A 10 -17.95 32.09 -0.24
N ILE A 11 -18.80 31.04 -0.33
CA ILE A 11 -18.56 29.87 -1.17
C ILE A 11 -18.53 30.26 -2.66
N TYR A 12 -19.45 31.10 -3.10
CA TYR A 12 -19.51 31.58 -4.49
C TYR A 12 -18.28 32.42 -4.87
N SER A 13 -17.84 33.33 -3.98
CA SER A 13 -16.60 34.09 -4.16
C SER A 13 -15.37 33.20 -4.25
N LEU A 14 -15.30 32.12 -3.45
CA LEU A 14 -14.25 31.11 -3.55
C LEU A 14 -14.27 30.37 -4.90
N GLU A 15 -15.45 30.20 -5.52
CA GLU A 15 -15.61 29.45 -6.78
C GLU A 15 -15.43 30.24 -8.07
N PHE A 16 -15.86 31.51 -8.17
CA PHE A 16 -16.05 32.16 -9.47
C PHE A 16 -15.43 33.56 -9.65
N GLY A 17 -14.77 34.13 -8.64
CA GLY A 17 -14.23 35.50 -8.73
C GLY A 17 -12.90 35.68 -9.50
N PRO A 18 -12.78 36.59 -10.50
CA PRO A 18 -11.51 36.88 -11.19
C PRO A 18 -10.78 38.12 -10.63
N GLY A 19 -9.59 37.94 -10.01
CA GLY A 19 -8.67 39.05 -9.69
C GLY A 19 -7.60 38.77 -8.62
N ALA A 20 -6.51 39.55 -8.61
CA ALA A 20 -5.39 39.40 -7.64
C ALA A 20 -5.70 39.95 -6.23
N LEU A 21 -6.44 41.06 -6.12
CA LEU A 21 -6.97 41.58 -4.84
C LEU A 21 -7.97 40.58 -4.22
N GLU A 22 -8.70 39.88 -5.08
CA GLU A 22 -9.67 38.84 -4.69
C GLU A 22 -8.97 37.54 -4.25
N ALA A 23 -7.78 37.24 -4.78
CA ALA A 23 -6.98 36.09 -4.34
C ALA A 23 -6.59 36.21 -2.85
N ALA A 24 -6.22 37.40 -2.38
CA ALA A 24 -5.92 37.64 -0.97
C ALA A 24 -7.17 37.43 -0.07
N LEU A 25 -8.33 37.94 -0.50
CA LEU A 25 -9.61 37.73 0.19
C LEU A 25 -10.02 36.26 0.24
N LYS A 26 -9.78 35.50 -0.84
CA LYS A 26 -10.02 34.05 -0.88
C LYS A 26 -9.13 33.29 0.08
N VAL A 27 -7.86 33.69 0.21
CA VAL A 27 -6.93 33.10 1.19
C VAL A 27 -7.43 33.38 2.61
N GLU A 28 -7.84 34.61 2.92
CA GLU A 28 -8.38 34.97 4.24
C GLU A 28 -9.68 34.21 4.58
N ALA A 29 -10.59 34.08 3.61
CA ALA A 29 -11.80 33.27 3.76
C ALA A 29 -11.47 31.79 4.01
N PHE A 30 -10.49 31.25 3.28
CA PHE A 30 -10.05 29.87 3.49
C PHE A 30 -9.35 29.68 4.84
N THR A 31 -8.53 30.62 5.31
CA THR A 31 -7.97 30.62 6.67
C THR A 31 -9.07 30.65 7.74
N THR A 32 -10.16 31.38 7.50
CA THR A 32 -11.34 31.36 8.39
C THR A 32 -11.99 29.98 8.45
N ILE A 33 -12.09 29.29 7.30
CA ILE A 33 -12.54 27.90 7.23
C ILE A 33 -11.61 26.98 8.02
N LEU A 34 -10.28 27.14 7.91
CA LEU A 34 -9.30 26.37 8.69
C LEU A 34 -9.50 26.57 10.20
N GLY A 35 -9.73 27.83 10.63
CA GLY A 35 -10.02 28.16 12.03
C GLY A 35 -11.26 27.45 12.60
N GLY A 36 -12.22 27.08 11.74
CA GLY A 36 -13.42 26.36 12.15
C GLY A 36 -13.21 24.92 12.61
N THR A 37 -12.04 24.33 12.31
CA THR A 37 -11.64 23.04 12.89
C THR A 37 -11.47 23.09 14.42
N LYS A 38 -11.38 24.30 15.00
CA LYS A 38 -11.33 24.52 16.45
C LYS A 38 -12.67 24.99 17.04
N GLY A 39 -13.73 25.00 16.24
CA GLY A 39 -15.08 25.40 16.64
C GLY A 39 -15.88 24.30 17.34
N GLY A 40 -17.21 24.41 17.30
CA GLY A 40 -18.12 23.35 17.74
C GLY A 40 -18.29 22.25 16.69
N ASP A 41 -19.07 21.21 17.00
CA ASP A 41 -19.18 20.02 16.16
C ASP A 41 -19.71 20.33 14.75
N LYS A 42 -20.64 21.29 14.63
CA LYS A 42 -21.19 21.71 13.34
C LYS A 42 -20.14 22.45 12.50
N GLU A 43 -19.43 23.38 13.12
CA GLU A 43 -18.36 24.15 12.49
C GLU A 43 -17.24 23.21 12.02
N LYS A 44 -16.80 22.27 12.85
CA LYS A 44 -15.78 21.27 12.50
C LYS A 44 -16.17 20.45 11.28
N ARG A 45 -17.40 19.90 11.26
CA ARG A 45 -17.90 19.11 10.11
C ARG A 45 -17.97 19.92 8.84
N LEU A 46 -18.38 21.19 8.93
CA LEU A 46 -18.48 22.08 7.78
C LEU A 46 -17.09 22.48 7.27
N SER A 47 -16.18 22.83 8.17
CA SER A 47 -14.79 23.12 7.87
C SER A 47 -14.10 21.95 7.18
N SER A 48 -14.26 20.72 7.69
CA SER A 48 -13.72 19.51 7.05
C SER A 48 -14.10 19.41 5.57
N GLN A 49 -15.40 19.54 5.27
CA GLN A 49 -15.93 19.45 3.91
C GLN A 49 -15.38 20.54 2.99
N PHE A 50 -15.28 21.78 3.49
CA PHE A 50 -14.76 22.88 2.70
C PHE A 50 -13.25 22.79 2.50
N ILE A 51 -12.49 22.32 3.49
CA ILE A 51 -11.07 22.02 3.33
C ILE A 51 -10.89 21.00 2.22
N GLY A 52 -11.57 19.86 2.31
CA GLY A 52 -11.52 18.81 1.30
C GLY A 52 -11.92 19.33 -0.10
N ARG A 53 -12.98 20.13 -0.21
CA ARG A 53 -13.47 20.67 -1.48
C ARG A 53 -12.52 21.67 -2.14
N PHE A 54 -11.87 22.54 -1.36
CA PHE A 54 -11.09 23.66 -1.89
C PHE A 54 -9.58 23.47 -1.84
N PHE A 55 -9.09 22.38 -1.24
CA PHE A 55 -7.67 22.07 -1.03
C PHE A 55 -6.76 22.44 -2.21
N LYS A 56 -7.03 21.92 -3.41
CA LYS A 56 -6.18 22.11 -4.60
C LYS A 56 -6.02 23.57 -5.06
N ARG A 57 -6.89 24.47 -4.62
CA ARG A 57 -6.87 25.89 -5.00
C ARG A 57 -5.92 26.71 -4.14
N PHE A 58 -5.59 26.23 -2.95
CA PHE A 58 -4.80 26.96 -1.95
C PHE A 58 -3.46 26.28 -1.70
N LYS A 59 -2.63 26.23 -2.75
CA LYS A 59 -1.30 25.62 -2.74
C LYS A 59 -0.40 26.15 -1.61
N ASN A 60 -0.56 27.42 -1.24
CA ASN A 60 0.17 28.06 -0.15
C ASN A 60 -0.28 27.64 1.26
N LEU A 61 -1.42 26.96 1.40
CA LEU A 61 -2.00 26.52 2.67
C LEU A 61 -2.18 25.00 2.73
N GLU A 62 -1.57 24.22 1.83
CA GLU A 62 -1.77 22.76 1.78
C GLU A 62 -1.35 22.05 3.06
N GLU A 63 -0.18 22.41 3.61
CA GLU A 63 0.30 21.81 4.87
C GLU A 63 -0.60 22.16 6.05
N GLU A 64 -1.03 23.42 6.16
CA GLU A 64 -1.93 23.85 7.24
C GLU A 64 -3.30 23.17 7.11
N SER A 65 -3.83 23.11 5.90
CA SER A 65 -5.10 22.43 5.58
C SER A 65 -5.04 20.95 5.91
N PHE A 66 -3.93 20.29 5.56
CA PHE A 66 -3.71 18.88 5.85
C PHE A 66 -3.67 18.65 7.36
N ASN A 67 -2.87 19.43 8.10
CA ASN A 67 -2.78 19.36 9.55
C ASN A 67 -4.13 19.60 10.24
N CYS A 68 -4.93 20.56 9.76
CA CYS A 68 -6.29 20.76 10.24
C CYS A 68 -7.18 19.52 10.08
N LEU A 69 -7.07 18.79 8.98
CA LEU A 69 -7.80 17.53 8.81
C LEU A 69 -7.25 16.40 9.71
N LEU A 70 -5.95 16.36 9.96
CA LEU A 70 -5.37 15.40 10.92
C LEU A 70 -5.90 15.63 12.33
N ASP A 71 -5.99 16.89 12.78
CA ASP A 71 -6.59 17.23 14.07
C ASP A 71 -8.06 16.75 14.17
N LEU A 72 -8.80 16.79 13.06
CA LEU A 72 -10.19 16.30 13.02
C LEU A 72 -10.28 14.77 12.94
N CYS A 73 -9.24 14.10 12.43
CA CYS A 73 -9.12 12.65 12.49
C CYS A 73 -9.00 12.14 13.92
N ASP A 74 -8.47 12.95 14.85
CA ASP A 74 -8.35 12.62 16.28
C ASP A 74 -9.50 13.19 17.14
N ASP A 75 -10.57 13.71 16.52
CA ASP A 75 -11.68 14.32 17.25
C ASP A 75 -12.44 13.29 18.10
N PRO A 76 -12.91 13.62 19.33
CA PRO A 76 -13.70 12.71 20.15
C PRO A 76 -15.00 12.23 19.48
N ASP A 77 -15.63 13.05 18.62
CA ASP A 77 -16.85 12.65 17.89
C ASP A 77 -16.51 11.78 16.66
N VAL A 78 -17.02 10.55 16.68
CA VAL A 78 -16.93 9.58 15.60
C VAL A 78 -17.45 10.13 14.26
N ALA A 79 -18.49 10.97 14.28
CA ALA A 79 -19.06 11.55 13.07
C ALA A 79 -18.11 12.57 12.41
N ILE A 80 -17.34 13.31 13.21
CA ILE A 80 -16.32 14.24 12.73
C ILE A 80 -15.14 13.47 12.14
N ARG A 81 -14.65 12.44 12.84
CA ARG A 81 -13.59 11.57 12.32
C ARG A 81 -13.95 10.94 10.97
N LYS A 82 -15.18 10.45 10.82
CA LYS A 82 -15.69 9.91 9.55
C LYS A 82 -15.67 10.94 8.43
N GLN A 83 -16.08 12.17 8.71
CA GLN A 83 -16.08 13.26 7.74
C GLN A 83 -14.65 13.61 7.32
N ALA A 84 -13.73 13.77 8.28
CA ALA A 84 -12.32 14.07 8.01
C ALA A 84 -11.67 13.02 7.10
N VAL A 85 -11.90 11.72 7.36
CA VAL A 85 -11.40 10.64 6.49
C VAL A 85 -11.97 10.71 5.07
N GLN A 86 -13.25 11.03 4.91
CA GLN A 86 -13.85 11.23 3.57
C GLN A 86 -13.22 12.43 2.85
N ASP A 87 -12.92 13.49 3.58
CA ASP A 87 -12.30 14.70 3.00
C ASP A 87 -10.82 14.47 2.67
N LEU A 88 -10.08 13.67 3.45
CA LEU A 88 -8.75 13.18 3.09
C LEU A 88 -8.78 12.35 1.79
N GLN A 89 -9.78 11.48 1.60
CA GLN A 89 -9.97 10.77 0.32
C GLN A 89 -10.25 11.74 -0.84
N SER A 90 -11.02 12.81 -0.58
CA SER A 90 -11.27 13.86 -1.56
C SER A 90 -9.98 14.59 -1.96
N ILE A 91 -9.06 14.79 -1.01
CA ILE A 91 -7.73 15.34 -1.29
C ILE A 91 -6.94 14.38 -2.18
N CYS A 92 -6.89 13.08 -1.89
CA CYS A 92 -6.18 12.12 -2.74
C CYS A 92 -6.67 12.15 -4.20
N LYS A 93 -7.97 12.37 -4.42
CA LYS A 93 -8.55 12.51 -5.79
C LYS A 93 -8.09 13.77 -6.50
N GLN A 94 -7.86 14.84 -5.75
CA GLN A 94 -7.54 16.16 -6.30
C GLN A 94 -6.05 16.41 -6.40
N GLU A 95 -5.27 15.87 -5.46
CA GLU A 95 -3.84 16.00 -5.34
C GLU A 95 -3.21 14.64 -4.95
N PRO A 96 -2.91 13.78 -5.95
CA PRO A 96 -2.39 12.44 -5.72
C PRO A 96 -1.08 12.41 -4.91
N ALA A 97 -0.30 13.50 -4.87
CA ALA A 97 0.92 13.61 -4.07
C ALA A 97 0.68 13.41 -2.56
N PHE A 98 -0.54 13.66 -2.06
CA PHE A 98 -0.88 13.42 -0.65
C PHE A 98 -1.27 11.98 -0.34
N THR A 99 -1.42 11.11 -1.35
CA THR A 99 -1.95 9.74 -1.16
C THR A 99 -1.14 8.93 -0.14
N SER A 100 0.18 9.00 -0.21
CA SER A 100 1.08 8.29 0.73
C SER A 100 0.92 8.78 2.16
N ARG A 101 0.90 10.10 2.37
CA ARG A 101 0.69 10.72 3.69
C ARG A 101 -0.68 10.39 4.27
N VAL A 102 -1.73 10.43 3.45
CA VAL A 102 -3.08 10.02 3.85
C VAL A 102 -3.10 8.54 4.25
N ALA A 103 -2.42 7.69 3.48
CA ALA A 103 -2.25 6.27 3.81
C ALA A 103 -1.62 6.08 5.20
N ASP A 104 -0.49 6.74 5.46
CA ASP A 104 0.22 6.62 6.75
C ASP A 104 -0.65 7.05 7.93
N VAL A 105 -1.36 8.18 7.80
CA VAL A 105 -2.29 8.68 8.82
C VAL A 105 -3.38 7.65 9.09
N LEU A 106 -3.97 7.08 8.04
CA LEU A 106 -5.05 6.12 8.18
C LEU A 106 -4.61 4.79 8.81
N VAL A 107 -3.36 4.37 8.58
CA VAL A 107 -2.76 3.22 9.30
C VAL A 107 -2.57 3.54 10.77
N GLN A 108 -2.04 4.72 11.10
CA GLN A 108 -1.89 5.15 12.49
C GLN A 108 -3.24 5.20 13.20
N MET A 109 -4.27 5.70 12.52
CA MET A 109 -5.64 5.67 13.04
C MET A 109 -6.08 4.22 13.31
N LEU A 110 -5.93 3.28 12.37
CA LEU A 110 -6.33 1.88 12.60
C LEU A 110 -5.61 1.22 13.78
N ALA A 111 -4.33 1.53 13.98
CA ALA A 111 -3.52 0.96 15.06
C ALA A 111 -3.97 1.39 16.47
N THR A 112 -4.77 2.46 16.57
CA THR A 112 -5.36 2.87 17.85
C THR A 112 -6.73 2.20 18.04
N ASP A 113 -6.86 1.40 19.10
CA ASP A 113 -8.01 0.51 19.36
C ASP A 113 -9.39 1.23 19.40
N ASP A 114 -9.42 2.54 19.57
CA ASP A 114 -10.64 3.36 19.58
C ASP A 114 -11.17 3.73 18.17
N HIS A 115 -10.36 3.51 17.13
CA HIS A 115 -10.69 3.83 15.74
C HIS A 115 -10.98 2.58 14.89
N SER A 116 -10.44 1.42 15.27
CA SER A 116 -10.56 0.14 14.56
C SER A 116 -11.99 -0.40 14.43
N LYS A 117 -12.92 0.02 15.30
CA LYS A 117 -14.33 -0.42 15.28
C LYS A 117 -15.25 0.39 14.35
N ASN A 118 -14.75 1.45 13.69
CA ASN A 118 -15.59 2.44 13.05
C ASN A 118 -15.52 2.41 11.51
N VAL A 119 -16.69 2.64 10.90
CA VAL A 119 -17.14 2.71 9.48
C VAL A 119 -16.17 3.35 8.43
N THR A 120 -14.99 3.85 8.81
CA THR A 120 -14.00 4.47 7.91
C THR A 120 -13.11 3.48 7.17
N ALA A 121 -12.80 2.32 7.76
CA ALA A 121 -11.93 1.32 7.13
C ALA A 121 -12.48 0.82 5.78
N GLY A 122 -13.74 0.40 5.76
CA GLY A 122 -14.35 -0.11 4.53
C GLY A 122 -14.42 0.93 3.40
N ALA A 123 -14.75 2.18 3.71
CA ALA A 123 -14.85 3.23 2.69
C ALA A 123 -13.49 3.54 2.06
N PHE A 124 -12.42 3.58 2.87
CA PHE A 124 -11.07 3.78 2.37
C PHE A 124 -10.51 2.57 1.64
N LEU A 125 -10.80 1.35 2.12
CA LEU A 125 -10.47 0.12 1.40
C LEU A 125 -11.08 0.14 -0.01
N LYS A 126 -12.38 0.45 -0.11
CA LYS A 126 -13.07 0.56 -1.39
C LYS A 126 -12.44 1.63 -2.28
N TYR A 127 -12.17 2.82 -1.73
CA TYR A 127 -11.48 3.89 -2.47
C TYR A 127 -10.10 3.44 -2.98
N THR A 128 -9.33 2.75 -2.15
CA THR A 128 -7.99 2.25 -2.50
C THR A 128 -8.08 1.25 -3.64
N LEU A 129 -8.97 0.25 -3.54
CA LEU A 129 -9.20 -0.75 -4.59
C LEU A 129 -9.70 -0.12 -5.89
N GLU A 130 -10.59 0.86 -5.82
CA GLU A 130 -11.24 1.45 -7.01
C GLU A 130 -10.42 2.55 -7.68
N LYS A 131 -9.66 3.34 -6.91
CA LYS A 131 -9.03 4.59 -7.40
C LYS A 131 -7.51 4.61 -7.26
N VAL A 132 -6.92 3.81 -6.38
CA VAL A 132 -5.46 3.81 -6.17
C VAL A 132 -4.82 2.63 -6.89
N ILE A 133 -5.31 1.40 -6.63
CA ILE A 133 -4.74 0.17 -7.21
C ILE A 133 -4.67 0.18 -8.75
N PRO A 134 -5.69 0.66 -9.50
CA PRO A 134 -5.61 0.73 -10.96
C PRO A 134 -4.51 1.65 -11.49
N TYR A 135 -4.02 2.58 -10.67
CA TYR A 135 -2.97 3.55 -11.01
C TYR A 135 -1.73 3.36 -10.13
N PHE A 136 -1.53 2.15 -9.59
CA PHE A 136 -0.41 1.86 -8.69
C PHE A 136 0.93 1.77 -9.42
N GLU A 137 0.95 1.24 -10.64
CA GLU A 137 2.18 1.01 -11.41
C GLU A 137 2.94 2.31 -11.78
N PRO A 138 2.26 3.43 -12.15
CA PRO A 138 2.92 4.72 -12.37
C PRO A 138 3.57 5.37 -11.15
N ILE A 139 3.31 4.91 -9.92
CA ILE A 139 3.85 5.54 -8.70
C ILE A 139 5.35 5.28 -8.62
N SER A 140 6.17 6.33 -8.79
CA SER A 140 7.64 6.20 -8.87
C SER A 140 8.34 6.07 -7.50
N SER A 141 7.67 6.44 -6.40
CA SER A 141 8.24 6.41 -5.06
C SER A 141 8.03 5.05 -4.40
N GLU A 142 9.13 4.33 -4.12
CA GLU A 142 9.10 3.04 -3.42
C GLU A 142 8.52 3.14 -2.00
N LEU A 143 8.75 4.27 -1.32
CA LEU A 143 8.18 4.51 0.01
C LEU A 143 6.66 4.64 -0.05
N ASP A 144 6.15 5.37 -1.04
CA ASP A 144 4.71 5.56 -1.22
C ASP A 144 4.01 4.27 -1.63
N ARG A 145 4.63 3.51 -2.54
CA ARG A 145 4.18 2.15 -2.91
C ARG A 145 4.06 1.27 -1.67
N ARG A 146 5.11 1.24 -0.85
CA ARG A 146 5.16 0.45 0.39
C ARG A 146 4.08 0.88 1.39
N GLY A 147 3.90 2.19 1.59
CA GLY A 147 2.88 2.74 2.47
C GLY A 147 1.50 2.26 2.04
N ILE A 148 1.13 2.51 0.79
CA ILE A 148 -0.17 2.12 0.20
C ILE A 148 -0.44 0.62 0.35
N LEU A 149 0.55 -0.24 0.08
CA LEU A 149 0.36 -1.70 0.18
C LEU A 149 0.19 -2.20 1.62
N ARG A 150 0.90 -1.59 2.58
CA ARG A 150 0.69 -1.89 4.01
C ARG A 150 -0.72 -1.47 4.45
N VAL A 151 -1.17 -0.29 4.02
CA VAL A 151 -2.52 0.19 4.31
C VAL A 151 -3.55 -0.78 3.73
N LEU A 152 -3.41 -1.15 2.45
CA LEU A 152 -4.29 -2.11 1.82
C LEU A 152 -4.36 -3.42 2.62
N THR A 153 -3.22 -3.93 3.08
CA THR A 153 -3.11 -5.17 3.87
C THR A 153 -3.89 -5.04 5.17
N GLU A 154 -3.65 -3.99 5.94
CA GLU A 154 -4.31 -3.73 7.23
C GLU A 154 -5.83 -3.55 7.05
N PHE A 155 -6.23 -2.73 6.08
CA PHE A 155 -7.63 -2.44 5.78
C PHE A 155 -8.35 -3.68 5.24
N SER A 156 -7.64 -4.60 4.55
CA SER A 156 -8.24 -5.85 4.10
C SER A 156 -8.68 -6.75 5.25
N MET A 157 -8.10 -6.61 6.46
CA MET A 157 -8.52 -7.31 7.68
C MET A 157 -9.80 -6.73 8.27
N HIS A 158 -10.11 -5.48 7.94
CA HIS A 158 -11.27 -4.73 8.43
C HIS A 158 -12.12 -4.15 7.28
N PRO A 159 -12.65 -5.00 6.39
CA PRO A 159 -13.31 -4.53 5.16
C PRO A 159 -14.61 -3.76 5.42
N GLY A 160 -15.20 -3.90 6.61
CA GLY A 160 -16.36 -3.14 7.08
C GLY A 160 -17.61 -3.26 6.19
N ASP A 161 -18.61 -2.45 6.50
CA ASP A 161 -19.90 -2.51 5.78
C ASP A 161 -19.78 -2.08 4.31
N ALA A 162 -18.82 -1.21 3.97
CA ALA A 162 -18.70 -0.69 2.62
C ALA A 162 -18.29 -1.75 1.58
N PHE A 163 -17.53 -2.77 1.99
CA PHE A 163 -17.21 -3.93 1.14
C PHE A 163 -18.26 -5.03 1.28
N LEU A 164 -18.78 -5.26 2.49
CA LEU A 164 -19.81 -6.28 2.74
C LEU A 164 -21.17 -5.95 2.11
N SER A 165 -21.45 -4.66 1.85
CA SER A 165 -22.67 -4.20 1.17
C SER A 165 -22.56 -4.17 -0.35
N CYS A 166 -21.38 -4.43 -0.92
CA CYS A 166 -21.21 -4.50 -2.37
C CYS A 166 -21.97 -5.69 -2.97
N SER A 167 -22.49 -5.53 -4.19
CA SER A 167 -22.98 -6.68 -4.96
C SER A 167 -21.82 -7.60 -5.33
N GLU A 168 -22.09 -8.88 -5.62
CA GLU A 168 -21.05 -9.80 -6.09
C GLU A 168 -20.29 -9.24 -7.31
N THR A 169 -21.01 -8.65 -8.25
CA THR A 169 -20.44 -8.04 -9.45
C THR A 169 -19.52 -6.86 -9.13
N GLU A 170 -19.90 -6.00 -8.20
CA GLU A 170 -19.09 -4.86 -7.76
C GLU A 170 -17.84 -5.35 -7.02
N GLY A 171 -17.98 -6.34 -6.14
CA GLY A 171 -16.86 -6.97 -5.45
C GLY A 171 -15.83 -7.56 -6.42
N VAL A 172 -16.28 -8.27 -7.46
CA VAL A 172 -15.39 -8.82 -8.50
C VAL A 172 -14.65 -7.69 -9.22
N GLN A 173 -15.35 -6.61 -9.60
CA GLN A 173 -14.74 -5.45 -10.27
C GLN A 173 -13.68 -4.75 -9.40
N LEU A 174 -13.90 -4.66 -8.09
CA LEU A 174 -12.94 -4.08 -7.15
C LEU A 174 -11.68 -4.94 -6.99
N LEU A 175 -11.80 -6.27 -7.04
CA LEU A 175 -10.66 -7.18 -6.88
C LEU A 175 -9.88 -7.46 -8.16
N CYS A 176 -10.46 -7.24 -9.35
CA CYS A 176 -9.79 -7.46 -10.64
C CYS A 176 -8.48 -6.65 -10.83
N PRO A 177 -8.44 -5.33 -10.55
CA PRO A 177 -7.20 -4.56 -10.61
C PRO A 177 -6.13 -5.10 -9.66
N LEU A 178 -6.53 -5.50 -8.45
CA LEU A 178 -5.63 -6.05 -7.45
C LEU A 178 -5.03 -7.39 -7.92
N HIS A 179 -5.85 -8.26 -8.52
CA HIS A 179 -5.40 -9.52 -9.10
C HIS A 179 -4.44 -9.34 -10.28
N SER A 180 -4.73 -8.36 -11.15
CA SER A 180 -3.87 -8.01 -12.28
C SER A 180 -2.51 -7.51 -11.80
N LEU A 181 -2.50 -6.67 -10.77
CA LEU A 181 -1.28 -6.18 -10.13
C LEU A 181 -0.48 -7.32 -9.49
N LEU A 182 -1.12 -8.25 -8.75
CA LEU A 182 -0.41 -9.42 -8.24
C LEU A 182 0.23 -10.25 -9.37
N LEU A 183 -0.47 -10.45 -10.49
CA LEU A 183 0.05 -11.21 -11.61
C LEU A 183 1.27 -10.55 -12.28
N SER A 184 1.29 -9.21 -12.36
CA SER A 184 2.43 -8.46 -12.91
C SER A 184 3.62 -8.44 -11.95
N SER A 185 3.39 -8.38 -10.63
CA SER A 185 4.45 -8.43 -9.62
C SER A 185 5.08 -9.82 -9.46
N LEU A 186 4.37 -10.89 -9.83
CA LEU A 186 4.87 -12.27 -9.75
C LEU A 186 5.88 -12.60 -10.87
N PRO A 187 6.94 -13.39 -10.57
CA PRO A 187 7.96 -13.75 -11.55
C PRO A 187 7.36 -14.44 -12.79
N THR A 188 7.97 -14.18 -13.95
CA THR A 188 7.67 -14.92 -15.17
C THR A 188 8.20 -16.34 -15.04
N VAL A 189 7.39 -17.33 -15.42
CA VAL A 189 7.81 -18.74 -15.39
C VAL A 189 8.64 -18.99 -16.66
N PRO A 190 9.92 -19.39 -16.56
CA PRO A 190 10.73 -19.72 -17.72
C PRO A 190 10.14 -20.94 -18.45
N GLU A 191 10.22 -20.97 -19.79
CA GLU A 191 9.78 -22.14 -20.57
C GLU A 191 10.67 -23.37 -20.30
N ASP A 192 11.94 -23.15 -19.94
CA ASP A 192 12.87 -24.20 -19.51
C ASP A 192 13.37 -23.94 -18.07
N PRO A 193 12.84 -24.66 -17.06
CA PRO A 193 13.23 -24.50 -15.66
C PRO A 193 14.69 -24.86 -15.37
N LEU A 194 15.35 -25.65 -16.22
CA LEU A 194 16.72 -26.12 -16.01
C LEU A 194 17.76 -25.13 -16.53
N LEU A 195 17.45 -24.36 -17.59
CA LEU A 195 18.35 -23.34 -18.14
C LEU A 195 18.36 -22.04 -17.33
N ALA A 196 17.23 -21.64 -16.73
CA ALA A 196 17.12 -20.40 -15.97
C ALA A 196 17.89 -20.41 -14.62
N LEU A 197 18.20 -21.58 -14.09
CA LEU A 197 18.95 -21.75 -12.84
C LEU A 197 20.44 -22.09 -13.07
N SER A 198 20.87 -22.28 -14.31
CA SER A 198 22.22 -22.76 -14.68
C SER A 198 23.05 -21.77 -15.50
N SER A 199 22.47 -20.69 -16.03
CA SER A 199 23.20 -19.75 -16.88
C SER A 199 23.98 -18.68 -16.10
N THR A 200 25.06 -19.08 -15.41
CA THR A 200 26.24 -18.22 -15.17
C THR A 200 27.51 -19.08 -15.06
N VAL A 201 27.88 -19.78 -16.13
CA VAL A 201 29.26 -20.25 -16.31
C VAL A 201 29.63 -20.09 -17.78
N GLU A 202 30.15 -18.91 -18.14
CA GLU A 202 31.02 -18.81 -19.32
C GLU A 202 32.35 -19.47 -18.95
N PRO A 203 32.83 -20.47 -19.70
CA PRO A 203 34.09 -21.13 -19.39
C PRO A 203 35.23 -20.23 -19.88
N ASN A 204 35.69 -19.32 -19.03
CA ASN A 204 36.92 -18.59 -19.33
C ASN A 204 38.10 -19.53 -19.08
N ALA A 205 38.69 -20.03 -20.16
CA ALA A 205 39.90 -20.83 -20.12
C ALA A 205 41.07 -19.97 -19.60
N GLY A 206 41.61 -20.33 -18.44
CA GLY A 206 42.89 -19.77 -17.99
C GLY A 206 43.12 -19.85 -16.48
N SER A 207 44.09 -20.68 -16.09
CA SER A 207 44.84 -20.70 -14.82
C SER A 207 44.07 -20.94 -13.51
N GLY A 208 44.47 -22.01 -12.83
CA GLY A 208 43.93 -22.41 -11.53
C GLY A 208 44.32 -21.44 -10.42
N GLU A 209 43.31 -20.86 -9.79
CA GLU A 209 43.32 -20.45 -8.39
C GLU A 209 41.95 -20.79 -7.81
N CYS A 210 41.91 -21.26 -6.56
CA CYS A 210 40.70 -21.65 -5.83
C CYS A 210 39.69 -20.51 -5.82
N GLN A 211 38.64 -20.61 -6.63
CA GLN A 211 37.53 -19.67 -6.61
C GLN A 211 36.62 -20.02 -5.43
N SER A 212 36.64 -19.14 -4.42
CA SER A 212 35.60 -19.04 -3.41
C SER A 212 34.24 -19.00 -4.10
N THR A 213 33.34 -19.91 -3.71
CA THR A 213 31.98 -20.09 -4.23
C THR A 213 31.18 -18.81 -4.01
N LYS A 214 31.28 -17.84 -4.91
CA LYS A 214 30.40 -16.67 -4.94
C LYS A 214 28.95 -17.17 -5.00
N SER A 215 28.15 -16.73 -4.03
CA SER A 215 26.75 -17.07 -3.85
C SER A 215 25.95 -16.93 -5.15
N LEU A 216 25.56 -18.05 -5.75
CA LEU A 216 24.66 -18.11 -6.90
C LEU A 216 23.23 -17.79 -6.43
N ILE A 217 22.95 -16.51 -6.19
CA ILE A 217 21.56 -16.02 -6.18
C ILE A 217 21.23 -15.77 -7.65
N PRO A 218 20.26 -16.48 -8.25
CA PRO A 218 19.78 -16.11 -9.58
C PRO A 218 19.36 -14.64 -9.52
N GLU A 219 19.87 -13.78 -10.41
CA GLU A 219 19.55 -12.33 -10.43
C GLU A 219 18.04 -12.05 -10.35
N GLN A 220 17.24 -12.98 -10.87
CA GLN A 220 15.79 -12.98 -10.80
C GLN A 220 15.23 -12.90 -9.38
N VAL A 221 15.89 -13.48 -8.37
CA VAL A 221 15.44 -13.45 -6.96
C VAL A 221 15.79 -12.13 -6.30
N SER A 222 16.98 -11.59 -6.60
CA SER A 222 17.48 -10.32 -6.04
C SER A 222 16.60 -9.13 -6.40
N ASN A 223 15.89 -9.23 -7.52
CA ASN A 223 15.03 -8.18 -8.06
C ASN A 223 13.54 -8.34 -7.70
N LEU A 224 13.17 -9.38 -6.93
CA LEU A 224 11.78 -9.58 -6.50
C LEU A 224 11.43 -8.61 -5.37
N ASN A 225 10.37 -7.83 -5.57
CA ASN A 225 9.75 -7.06 -4.49
C ASN A 225 8.88 -8.00 -3.64
N ILE A 226 9.51 -8.75 -2.74
CA ILE A 226 8.85 -9.74 -1.88
C ILE A 226 7.75 -9.10 -1.03
N LEU A 227 7.99 -7.89 -0.51
CA LEU A 227 7.02 -7.16 0.30
C LEU A 227 5.77 -6.81 -0.49
N GLU A 228 5.94 -6.35 -1.74
CA GLU A 228 4.81 -6.05 -2.61
C GLU A 228 3.98 -7.32 -2.88
N ILE A 229 4.63 -8.42 -3.21
CA ILE A 229 3.97 -9.71 -3.42
C ILE A 229 3.24 -10.18 -2.16
N GLU A 230 3.86 -10.05 -0.98
CA GLU A 230 3.27 -10.43 0.30
C GLU A 230 1.99 -9.63 0.58
N CYS A 231 2.05 -8.30 0.50
CA CYS A 231 0.90 -7.43 0.73
C CYS A 231 -0.25 -7.72 -0.26
N LEU A 232 0.06 -7.87 -1.55
CA LEU A 232 -0.93 -8.15 -2.58
C LEU A 232 -1.57 -9.54 -2.39
N LEU A 233 -0.75 -10.56 -2.11
CA LEU A 233 -1.22 -11.93 -1.89
C LEU A 233 -2.11 -12.00 -0.64
N PHE A 234 -1.67 -11.40 0.47
CA PHE A 234 -2.45 -11.34 1.70
C PHE A 234 -3.80 -10.67 1.48
N SER A 235 -3.80 -9.50 0.84
CA SER A 235 -5.01 -8.71 0.60
C SER A 235 -6.01 -9.45 -0.28
N ILE A 236 -5.55 -10.04 -1.39
CA ILE A 236 -6.41 -10.86 -2.27
C ILE A 236 -6.99 -12.04 -1.51
N VAL A 237 -6.16 -12.80 -0.78
CA VAL A 237 -6.61 -13.97 -0.03
C VAL A 237 -7.65 -13.57 1.00
N ASN A 238 -7.43 -12.47 1.73
CA ASN A 238 -8.35 -12.07 2.78
C ASN A 238 -9.70 -11.59 2.24
N LEU A 239 -9.69 -10.77 1.19
CA LEU A 239 -10.91 -10.27 0.57
C LEU A 239 -11.68 -11.35 -0.21
N SER A 240 -10.97 -12.29 -0.84
CA SER A 240 -11.60 -13.41 -1.57
C SER A 240 -12.36 -14.36 -0.64
N LYS A 241 -12.02 -14.45 0.65
CA LYS A 241 -12.79 -15.23 1.62
C LYS A 241 -14.22 -14.68 1.79
N LEU A 242 -14.39 -13.38 1.60
CA LEU A 242 -15.68 -12.69 1.69
C LEU A 242 -16.43 -12.68 0.36
N LEU A 243 -15.75 -13.02 -0.74
CA LEU A 243 -16.30 -13.14 -2.08
C LEU A 243 -15.87 -14.48 -2.71
N PRO A 244 -16.48 -15.61 -2.32
CA PRO A 244 -16.07 -16.94 -2.78
C PRO A 244 -16.17 -17.12 -4.31
N SER A 245 -17.02 -16.32 -4.96
CA SER A 245 -17.16 -16.28 -6.43
C SER A 245 -15.95 -15.66 -7.14
N PHE A 246 -14.99 -15.08 -6.42
CA PHE A 246 -13.81 -14.46 -7.02
C PHE A 246 -12.72 -15.47 -7.39
N LEU A 247 -12.36 -16.39 -6.48
CA LEU A 247 -11.36 -17.44 -6.71
C LEU A 247 -12.00 -18.82 -6.57
N ASP A 248 -12.07 -19.55 -7.69
CA ASP A 248 -12.63 -20.90 -7.70
C ASP A 248 -11.50 -21.93 -7.84
N PHE A 249 -11.35 -22.75 -6.79
CA PHE A 249 -10.36 -23.82 -6.71
C PHE A 249 -10.95 -25.20 -7.01
N THR A 250 -12.23 -25.30 -7.37
CA THR A 250 -12.85 -26.57 -7.73
C THR A 250 -12.24 -27.13 -9.01
N ASP A 251 -11.99 -28.44 -9.04
CA ASP A 251 -11.41 -29.08 -10.22
C ASP A 251 -12.47 -29.15 -11.34
N PRO A 252 -12.14 -28.77 -12.59
CA PRO A 252 -13.07 -28.70 -13.72
C PRO A 252 -13.58 -30.07 -14.19
N SER A 253 -13.33 -31.14 -13.43
CA SER A 253 -13.69 -32.53 -13.75
C SER A 253 -15.20 -32.81 -13.79
N SER A 254 -16.06 -31.83 -13.51
CA SER A 254 -17.52 -32.03 -13.40
C SER A 254 -18.39 -31.11 -14.26
N GLY A 255 -17.91 -30.50 -15.35
CA GLY A 255 -18.78 -29.67 -16.18
C GLY A 255 -18.32 -29.42 -17.61
N ASP A 256 -19.23 -29.64 -18.56
CA ASP A 256 -19.08 -29.48 -20.00
C ASP A 256 -18.50 -28.11 -20.43
N SER A 257 -17.70 -28.15 -21.49
CA SER A 257 -17.08 -26.98 -22.11
C SER A 257 -18.12 -26.05 -22.77
N ALA A 258 -18.26 -24.84 -22.25
CA ALA A 258 -18.66 -23.68 -23.05
C ALA A 258 -18.02 -22.35 -22.58
N SER A 259 -17.58 -22.24 -21.34
CA SER A 259 -16.74 -21.14 -20.86
C SER A 259 -16.11 -21.54 -19.53
N ILE A 260 -14.79 -21.44 -19.38
CA ILE A 260 -14.17 -21.56 -18.05
C ILE A 260 -14.70 -20.39 -17.22
N PRO A 261 -15.33 -20.63 -16.05
CA PRO A 261 -15.75 -19.55 -15.18
C PRO A 261 -14.57 -18.60 -14.91
N GLU A 262 -14.77 -17.29 -15.00
CA GLU A 262 -13.68 -16.31 -14.84
C GLU A 262 -12.88 -16.52 -13.55
N ALA A 263 -13.55 -16.95 -12.47
CA ALA A 263 -12.95 -17.31 -11.20
C ALA A 263 -11.92 -18.46 -11.31
N ALA A 264 -12.24 -19.51 -12.07
CA ALA A 264 -11.33 -20.62 -12.34
C ALA A 264 -10.18 -20.21 -13.27
N SER A 265 -10.41 -19.28 -14.20
CA SER A 265 -9.37 -18.68 -15.04
C SER A 265 -8.35 -17.89 -14.20
N ARG A 266 -8.82 -17.07 -13.23
CA ARG A 266 -7.96 -16.33 -12.30
C ARG A 266 -7.02 -17.25 -11.51
N VAL A 267 -7.54 -18.38 -11.01
CA VAL A 267 -6.73 -19.39 -10.30
C VAL A 267 -5.73 -20.08 -11.22
N ARG A 268 -6.15 -20.42 -12.45
CA ARG A 268 -5.26 -21.07 -13.45
C ARG A 268 -4.05 -20.22 -13.79
N ASN A 269 -4.22 -18.90 -13.91
CA ASN A 269 -3.14 -17.97 -14.22
C ASN A 269 -2.19 -17.73 -13.03
N LEU A 270 -2.72 -17.75 -11.80
CA LEU A 270 -1.92 -17.58 -10.58
C LEU A 270 -1.06 -18.80 -10.24
N ARG A 271 -1.64 -20.00 -10.38
CA ARG A 271 -1.03 -21.26 -9.90
C ARG A 271 0.42 -21.49 -10.35
N PRO A 272 0.77 -21.43 -11.65
CA PRO A 272 2.15 -21.69 -12.09
C PRO A 272 3.14 -20.64 -11.58
N LYS A 273 2.73 -19.36 -11.53
CA LYS A 273 3.55 -18.26 -11.01
C LYS A 273 3.82 -18.41 -9.50
N LEU A 274 2.81 -18.78 -8.72
CA LEU A 274 2.98 -19.03 -7.28
C LEU A 274 3.85 -20.27 -7.00
N GLN A 275 3.71 -21.34 -7.79
CA GLN A 275 4.58 -22.51 -7.70
C GLN A 275 6.05 -22.15 -7.98
N TYR A 276 6.28 -21.31 -9.00
CA TYR A 276 7.62 -20.85 -9.33
C TYR A 276 8.19 -19.93 -8.24
N LEU A 277 7.42 -18.95 -7.76
CA LEU A 277 7.80 -18.11 -6.61
C LEU A 277 8.18 -18.95 -5.38
N ALA A 278 7.39 -19.97 -5.05
CA ALA A 278 7.68 -20.85 -3.91
C ALA A 278 9.04 -21.56 -4.06
N ARG A 279 9.39 -22.01 -5.27
CA ARG A 279 10.71 -22.59 -5.56
C ARG A 279 11.83 -21.56 -5.40
N LEU A 280 11.63 -20.33 -5.89
CA LEU A 280 12.61 -19.24 -5.75
C LEU A 280 12.83 -18.87 -4.28
N ILE A 281 11.77 -18.73 -3.49
CA ILE A 281 11.86 -18.45 -2.04
C ILE A 281 12.59 -19.58 -1.32
N GLN A 282 12.33 -20.84 -1.65
CA GLN A 282 13.03 -21.99 -1.06
C GLN A 282 14.53 -22.01 -1.40
N LEU A 283 14.91 -21.57 -2.61
CA LEU A 283 16.31 -21.39 -2.98
C LEU A 283 16.95 -20.24 -2.20
N HIS A 284 16.27 -19.09 -2.12
CA HIS A 284 16.75 -17.91 -1.41
C HIS A 284 16.95 -18.18 0.09
N ARG A 285 15.99 -18.85 0.73
CA ARG A 285 16.06 -19.22 2.15
C ARG A 285 17.30 -20.06 2.45
N ARG A 286 17.61 -21.05 1.61
CA ARG A 286 18.81 -21.90 1.80
C ARG A 286 20.08 -21.07 1.75
N ASN A 287 20.15 -20.11 0.82
CA ASN A 287 21.32 -19.24 0.65
C ASN A 287 21.48 -18.23 1.79
N ILE A 288 20.38 -17.64 2.29
CA ILE A 288 20.45 -16.75 3.46
C ILE A 288 20.95 -17.53 4.66
N LEU A 289 20.36 -18.70 4.95
CA LEU A 289 20.75 -19.53 6.09
C LEU A 289 22.24 -19.91 6.02
N SER A 290 22.72 -20.38 4.86
CA SER A 290 24.14 -20.72 4.70
C SER A 290 25.06 -19.51 4.87
N SER A 291 24.69 -18.35 4.31
CA SER A 291 25.50 -17.12 4.44
C SER A 291 25.51 -16.60 5.88
N THR A 292 24.39 -16.68 6.60
CA THR A 292 24.34 -16.30 8.02
C THR A 292 25.16 -17.25 8.89
N GLU A 293 25.14 -18.55 8.61
CA GLU A 293 25.97 -19.53 9.32
C GLU A 293 27.47 -19.32 9.06
N GLU A 294 27.85 -18.95 7.84
CA GLU A 294 29.24 -18.60 7.51
C GLU A 294 29.70 -17.34 8.24
N LEU A 295 28.87 -16.30 8.29
CA LEU A 295 29.18 -15.07 9.02
C LEU A 295 29.34 -15.31 10.53
N LEU A 296 28.47 -16.14 11.13
CA LEU A 296 28.58 -16.51 12.54
C LEU A 296 29.89 -17.26 12.83
N LYS A 297 30.27 -18.20 11.96
CA LYS A 297 31.56 -18.93 12.10
C LYS A 297 32.76 -18.01 11.97
N LEU A 298 32.73 -17.04 11.06
CA LEU A 298 33.80 -16.06 10.91
C LEU A 298 33.90 -15.13 12.13
N GLU A 299 32.77 -14.78 12.73
CA GLU A 299 32.74 -14.00 13.97
C GLU A 299 33.31 -14.79 15.16
N GLU A 300 32.98 -16.08 15.29
CA GLU A 300 33.56 -16.96 16.31
C GLU A 300 35.09 -17.07 16.16
N ILE A 301 35.59 -17.29 14.95
CA ILE A 301 37.04 -17.37 14.66
C ILE A 301 37.75 -16.05 14.98
N ALA A 302 37.14 -14.91 14.64
CA ALA A 302 37.71 -13.59 14.93
C ALA A 302 37.76 -13.31 16.45
N GLN A 303 36.76 -13.75 17.20
CA GLN A 303 36.74 -13.62 18.67
C GLN A 303 37.80 -14.50 19.33
N GLU A 304 38.02 -15.72 18.83
CA GLU A 304 39.08 -16.62 19.30
C GLU A 304 40.47 -16.06 19.02
N SER A 305 40.73 -15.49 17.83
CA SER A 305 42.03 -14.90 17.50
C SER A 305 42.36 -13.68 18.36
N VAL A 306 41.37 -12.82 18.65
CA VAL A 306 41.56 -11.65 19.54
C VAL A 306 41.84 -12.10 20.98
N ALA A 307 41.18 -13.16 21.44
CA ALA A 307 41.43 -13.72 22.77
C ALA A 307 42.82 -14.37 22.90
N GLU A 308 43.36 -14.89 21.80
CA GLU A 308 44.68 -15.51 21.75
C GLU A 308 45.82 -14.47 21.68
N GLU A 309 45.65 -13.41 20.89
CA GLU A 309 46.56 -12.25 20.86
C GLU A 309 46.64 -11.54 22.22
N ALA A 310 45.50 -11.34 22.90
CA ALA A 310 45.47 -10.73 24.23
C ALA A 310 46.24 -11.54 25.29
N LYS A 311 46.26 -12.87 25.16
CA LYS A 311 47.03 -13.77 26.03
C LYS A 311 48.53 -13.72 25.76
N GLN A 312 48.95 -13.53 24.50
CA GLN A 312 50.36 -13.41 24.12
C GLN A 312 50.98 -12.07 24.52
N VAL A 313 50.22 -10.98 24.54
CA VAL A 313 50.71 -9.65 24.99
C VAL A 313 50.88 -9.56 26.52
N THR A 314 50.27 -10.49 27.26
CA THR A 314 50.30 -10.51 28.74
C THR A 314 51.38 -11.46 29.30
N GLN A 315 52.16 -12.14 28.45
CA GLN A 315 53.34 -12.94 28.83
C GLN A 315 54.63 -12.19 28.50
#